data_AF-A0A7Y5J1A5-F1
#
_entry.id   AF-A0A7Y5J1A5-F1
#
_cell.length_a   1.000
_cell.length_b   1.000
_cell.length_c   1.000
_cell.angle_alpha   90.00
_cell.angle_beta   90.00
_cell.angle_gamma   90.00
#
_symmetry.space_group_name_H-M   'P 1'
#
loop_
_entity.id
_entity.type
_entity.pdbx_description
1 polymer ?
#
loop_
_entity_poly.entity_id
_entity_poly.type
_entity_poly.pdbx_seq_one_letter_code
_entity_poly.pdbx_strand_id
1 'polypeptide(L)'
;MLVETLKALFQRDLLRLKQEMELYRHEGNIWLVDKGIANSAGNLCLHLTGNLRSYIGAELGQSGYVRNRDAEFSLKHVPRTELIAGIDETIAVLDRTLEQLTEAQLEAEYPKQVFGHPMTTGITGGCWKINY
;
A
#
# COMPACT_ATOMS: atom_id res chain seq x y z
N MET A 1 -16.39 -14.69 -3.84
CA MET A 1 -15.12 -15.43 -4.06
C MET A 1 -13.93 -14.51 -4.37
N LEU A 2 -14.15 -13.37 -5.04
CA LEU A 2 -13.07 -12.45 -5.41
C LEU A 2 -12.48 -11.70 -4.20
N VAL A 3 -13.33 -11.16 -3.32
CA VAL A 3 -12.92 -10.43 -2.10
C VAL A 3 -11.95 -11.26 -1.25
N GLU A 4 -12.29 -12.51 -0.93
CA GLU A 4 -11.43 -13.40 -0.15
C GLU A 4 -10.07 -13.65 -0.82
N THR A 5 -10.05 -13.74 -2.15
CA THR A 5 -8.81 -13.88 -2.92
C THR A 5 -7.95 -12.63 -2.79
N LEU A 6 -8.55 -11.44 -2.89
CA LEU A 6 -7.86 -10.16 -2.71
C LEU A 6 -7.29 -10.04 -1.30
N LYS A 7 -8.09 -10.35 -0.27
CA LYS A 7 -7.66 -10.35 1.14
C LYS A 7 -6.43 -11.24 1.33
N ALA A 8 -6.49 -12.48 0.85
CA ALA A 8 -5.39 -13.42 0.95
C ALA A 8 -4.11 -12.94 0.24
N LEU A 9 -4.23 -12.34 -0.96
CA LEU A 9 -3.09 -11.82 -1.71
C LEU A 9 -2.43 -10.62 -1.00
N PHE A 10 -3.21 -9.62 -0.60
CA PHE A 10 -2.66 -8.45 0.11
C PHE A 10 -2.03 -8.85 1.44
N GLN A 11 -2.69 -9.72 2.21
CA GLN A 11 -2.15 -10.18 3.48
C GLN A 11 -0.83 -10.95 3.27
N ARG A 12 -0.77 -11.87 2.31
CA ARG A 12 0.46 -12.61 1.99
C ARG A 12 1.61 -11.66 1.62
N ASP A 13 1.36 -10.71 0.73
CA ASP A 13 2.41 -9.85 0.19
C ASP A 13 2.87 -8.78 1.20
N LEU A 14 1.96 -8.25 2.02
CA LEU A 14 2.30 -7.34 3.12
C LEU A 14 3.05 -8.07 4.26
N LEU A 15 2.65 -9.29 4.60
CA LEU A 15 3.41 -10.10 5.56
C LEU A 15 4.80 -10.44 5.04
N ARG A 16 4.96 -10.69 3.74
CA ARG A 16 6.27 -10.84 3.13
C ARG A 16 7.10 -9.57 3.22
N LEU A 17 6.52 -8.40 2.91
CA LEU A 17 7.22 -7.12 3.09
C LEU A 17 7.67 -6.92 4.54
N LYS A 18 6.80 -7.23 5.52
CA LYS A 18 7.14 -7.15 6.94
C LYS A 18 8.33 -8.04 7.28
N GLN A 19 8.32 -9.30 6.83
CA GLN A 19 9.44 -10.23 7.03
C GLN A 19 10.74 -9.69 6.43
N GLU A 20 10.71 -9.19 5.19
CA GLU A 20 11.89 -8.58 4.55
C GLU A 20 12.40 -7.38 5.36
N MET A 21 11.51 -6.57 5.94
CA MET A 21 11.91 -5.44 6.79
C MET A 21 12.54 -5.88 8.11
N GLU A 22 12.03 -6.95 8.73
CA GLU A 22 12.59 -7.53 9.94
C GLU A 22 14.02 -8.06 9.75
N LEU A 23 14.39 -8.48 8.53
CA LEU A 23 15.73 -8.99 8.22
C LEU A 23 16.85 -7.93 8.26
N TYR A 24 16.52 -6.63 8.18
CA TYR A 24 17.52 -5.56 8.23
C TYR A 24 18.12 -5.44 9.63
N ARG A 25 19.39 -5.83 9.79
CA ARG A 25 20.10 -5.75 11.09
C ARG A 25 20.61 -4.36 11.44
N HIS A 26 20.77 -3.49 10.44
CA HIS A 26 21.24 -2.12 10.59
C HIS A 26 20.25 -1.15 9.94
N GLU A 27 19.76 -0.18 10.70
CA GLU A 27 18.76 0.81 10.25
C GLU A 27 19.22 1.54 8.98
N GLY A 28 20.51 1.91 8.91
CA GLY A 28 21.06 2.62 7.75
C GLY A 28 20.88 1.87 6.43
N ASN A 29 20.89 0.53 6.47
CA ASN A 29 20.78 -0.29 5.27
C ASN A 29 19.40 -0.20 4.61
N ILE A 30 18.35 0.14 5.36
CA ILE A 30 16.99 0.35 4.85
C ILE A 30 16.95 1.54 3.89
N TRP A 31 17.84 2.51 4.10
CA TRP A 31 17.85 3.81 3.43
C TRP A 31 18.94 3.94 2.36
N LEU A 32 19.66 2.85 2.07
CA LEU A 32 20.68 2.83 1.03
C LEU A 32 20.03 2.91 -0.36
N VAL A 33 20.65 3.72 -1.20
CA VAL A 33 20.36 3.81 -2.63
C VAL A 33 21.68 3.54 -3.34
N ASP A 34 21.74 2.44 -4.10
CA ASP A 34 22.92 2.06 -4.88
C ASP A 34 22.71 2.38 -6.36
N LYS A 35 23.78 2.33 -7.17
CA LYS A 35 23.75 2.66 -8.59
C LYS A 35 22.71 1.81 -9.33
N GLY A 36 21.74 2.49 -9.94
CA GLY A 36 20.64 1.85 -10.67
C GLY A 36 19.39 1.58 -9.83
N ILE A 37 19.45 1.82 -8.51
CA ILE A 37 18.28 1.83 -7.63
C ILE A 37 17.85 3.29 -7.47
N ALA A 38 16.58 3.61 -7.76
CA ALA A 38 16.07 4.97 -7.63
C ALA A 38 15.57 5.29 -6.21
N ASN A 39 15.06 4.27 -5.51
CA ASN A 39 14.38 4.40 -4.22
C ASN A 39 14.90 3.36 -3.24
N SER A 40 15.13 3.76 -1.99
CA SER A 40 15.55 2.83 -0.93
C SER A 40 14.41 1.89 -0.50
N ALA A 41 14.72 0.83 0.23
CA ALA A 41 13.71 -0.07 0.78
C ALA A 41 12.72 0.66 1.70
N GLY A 42 13.21 1.61 2.50
CA GLY A 42 12.37 2.47 3.33
C GLY A 42 11.39 3.32 2.52
N ASN A 43 11.86 3.94 1.42
CA ASN A 43 10.99 4.72 0.55
C ASN A 43 9.93 3.86 -0.14
N LEU A 44 10.30 2.67 -0.62
CA LEU A 44 9.35 1.76 -1.25
C LEU A 44 8.32 1.22 -0.25
N CYS A 45 8.71 0.97 1.00
CA CYS A 45 7.79 0.57 2.08
C CYS A 45 6.78 1.68 2.40
N LEU A 46 7.26 2.92 2.59
CA LEU A 46 6.40 4.08 2.81
C LEU A 46 5.44 4.30 1.63
N HIS A 47 5.97 4.21 0.41
CA HIS A 47 5.17 4.39 -0.79
C HIS A 47 4.07 3.33 -0.92
N LEU A 48 4.40 2.05 -0.72
CA LEU A 48 3.41 0.95 -0.80
C LEU A 48 2.30 1.14 0.23
N THR A 49 2.66 1.33 1.48
CA THR A 49 1.68 1.47 2.58
C THR A 49 0.83 2.73 2.39
N GLY A 50 1.42 3.86 1.98
CA GLY A 50 0.68 5.08 1.66
C GLY A 50 -0.26 4.94 0.46
N ASN A 51 0.18 4.23 -0.59
CA ASN A 51 -0.64 3.94 -1.77
C ASN A 51 -1.89 3.11 -1.40
N LEU A 52 -1.69 1.99 -0.70
CA LEU A 52 -2.78 1.08 -0.31
C LEU A 52 -3.75 1.75 0.67
N ARG A 53 -3.25 2.46 1.69
CA ARG A 53 -4.09 3.16 2.66
C ARG A 53 -4.86 4.32 2.02
N SER A 54 -4.32 4.97 0.99
CA SER A 54 -5.02 6.00 0.23
C SER A 54 -6.13 5.39 -0.61
N TYR A 55 -5.79 4.54 -1.58
CA TYR A 55 -6.77 4.12 -2.59
C TYR A 55 -7.77 3.09 -2.09
N ILE A 56 -7.40 2.29 -1.09
CA ILE A 56 -8.28 1.27 -0.56
C ILE A 56 -8.87 1.80 0.72
N GLY A 57 -8.01 2.09 1.69
CA GLY A 57 -8.42 2.50 3.02
C GLY A 57 -9.26 3.77 3.02
N ALA A 58 -8.76 4.86 2.43
CA ALA A 58 -9.46 6.14 2.47
C ALA A 58 -10.63 6.18 1.49
N GLU A 59 -10.42 5.82 0.22
CA GLU A 59 -11.47 5.97 -0.79
C GLU A 59 -12.60 4.93 -0.66
N LEU A 60 -12.28 3.67 -0.37
CA LEU A 60 -13.29 2.60 -0.30
C LEU A 60 -13.72 2.33 1.14
N GLY A 61 -12.78 2.32 2.08
CA GLY A 61 -13.02 2.00 3.49
C GLY A 61 -13.28 3.21 4.38
N GLN A 62 -13.21 4.43 3.84
CA GLN A 62 -13.42 5.68 4.58
C GLN A 62 -12.59 5.77 5.88
N SER A 63 -11.35 5.27 5.84
CA SER A 63 -10.46 5.17 7.01
C SER A 63 -10.00 6.51 7.58
N GLY A 64 -10.22 7.61 6.86
CA GLY A 64 -9.72 8.95 7.21
C GLY A 64 -8.22 9.15 6.95
N TYR A 65 -7.54 8.18 6.33
CA TYR A 65 -6.12 8.32 5.99
C TYR A 65 -5.89 9.47 4.99
N VAL A 66 -5.00 10.41 5.37
CA VAL A 66 -4.58 11.52 4.52
C VAL A 66 -3.18 11.22 3.99
N ARG A 67 -3.07 10.99 2.69
CA ARG A 67 -1.81 10.62 2.05
C ARG A 67 -0.85 11.82 1.98
N ASN A 68 0.39 11.62 2.42
CA ASN A 68 1.49 12.55 2.19
C ASN A 68 2.50 11.93 1.21
N ARG A 69 2.23 12.13 -0.09
CA ARG A 69 3.02 11.50 -1.16
C ARG A 69 4.47 11.99 -1.20
N ASP A 70 4.70 13.27 -0.96
CA ASP A 70 6.06 13.82 -1.00
C ASP A 70 6.92 13.20 0.11
N ALA A 71 6.34 12.99 1.29
CA ALA A 71 7.01 12.33 2.41
C ALA A 71 7.39 10.88 2.13
N GLU A 72 6.67 10.14 1.27
CA GLU A 72 7.00 8.75 0.90
C GLU A 72 8.41 8.66 0.28
N PHE A 73 8.86 9.71 -0.39
CA PHE A 73 10.15 9.77 -1.09
C PHE A 73 11.17 10.71 -0.43
N SER A 74 10.71 11.74 0.30
CA SER A 74 11.61 12.69 0.98
C SER A 74 12.07 12.21 2.34
N LEU A 75 11.27 11.39 3.04
CA LEU A 75 11.65 10.88 4.36
C LEU A 75 12.82 9.89 4.27
N LYS A 76 13.67 9.97 5.28
CA LYS A 76 14.80 9.07 5.52
C LYS A 76 14.92 8.82 7.01
N HIS A 77 15.55 7.72 7.38
CA HIS A 77 15.81 7.36 8.78
C HIS A 77 14.56 7.17 9.64
N VAL A 78 13.40 6.86 9.02
CA VAL A 78 12.24 6.36 9.77
C VAL A 78 12.64 5.03 10.42
N PRO A 79 12.44 4.85 11.73
CA PRO A 79 12.78 3.60 12.41
C PRO A 79 12.08 2.40 11.77
N ARG A 80 12.80 1.29 11.63
CA ARG A 80 12.23 0.02 11.13
C ARG A 80 10.94 -0.37 11.87
N THR A 81 10.87 -0.13 13.18
CA THR A 81 9.67 -0.41 13.98
C THR A 81 8.45 0.40 13.55
N GLU A 82 8.65 1.65 13.11
CA GLU A 82 7.56 2.49 12.59
C GLU A 82 7.14 2.03 11.19
N LEU A 83 8.10 1.61 10.34
CA LEU A 83 7.79 0.99 9.05
C LEU A 83 6.95 -0.28 9.22
N ILE A 84 7.34 -1.16 10.15
CA ILE A 84 6.60 -2.39 10.47
C ILE A 84 5.20 -2.06 11.00
N ALA A 85 5.07 -1.10 11.92
CA ALA A 85 3.77 -0.66 12.42
C ALA A 85 2.89 -0.12 11.29
N GLY A 86 3.46 0.62 10.34
CA GLY A 86 2.75 1.09 9.15
C GLY A 86 2.24 -0.05 8.25
N ILE A 87 3.00 -1.14 8.12
CA ILE A 87 2.56 -2.35 7.41
C ILE A 87 1.41 -3.03 8.15
N ASP A 88 1.52 -3.21 9.48
CA ASP A 88 0.48 -3.84 10.30
C ASP A 88 -0.83 -3.05 10.26
N GLU A 89 -0.75 -1.73 10.34
CA GLU A 89 -1.91 -0.85 10.18
C GLU A 89 -2.53 -0.95 8.78
N THR A 90 -1.70 -1.05 7.75
CA THR A 90 -2.15 -1.25 6.37
C THR A 90 -2.92 -2.56 6.22
N ILE A 91 -2.41 -3.67 6.78
CA ILE A 91 -3.10 -4.97 6.78
C ILE A 91 -4.48 -4.82 7.43
N ALA A 92 -4.56 -4.22 8.61
CA ALA A 92 -5.82 -4.07 9.34
C ALA A 92 -6.84 -3.18 8.61
N VAL A 93 -6.38 -2.11 7.95
CA VAL A 93 -7.24 -1.23 7.15
C VAL A 93 -7.77 -1.96 5.92
N LEU A 94 -6.92 -2.69 5.20
CA LEU A 94 -7.32 -3.43 4.02
C LEU A 94 -8.30 -4.56 4.35
N ASP A 95 -8.05 -5.31 5.43
CA ASP A 95 -8.93 -6.39 5.87
C ASP A 95 -10.35 -5.88 6.17
N ARG A 96 -10.47 -4.82 6.99
CA ARG A 96 -11.76 -4.18 7.29
C ARG A 96 -12.45 -3.60 6.05
N THR A 97 -11.66 -2.99 5.15
CA THR A 97 -12.23 -2.38 3.94
C THR A 97 -12.78 -3.43 3.01
N LEU A 98 -11.98 -4.48 2.72
CA LEU A 98 -12.36 -5.53 1.77
C LEU A 98 -13.54 -6.35 2.30
N GLU A 99 -13.63 -6.59 3.61
CA GLU A 99 -14.77 -7.28 4.24
C GLU A 99 -16.11 -6.57 4.02
N GLN A 100 -16.09 -5.25 3.81
CA GLN A 100 -17.29 -4.45 3.57
C GLN A 100 -17.66 -4.34 2.08
N LEU A 101 -16.78 -4.77 1.17
CA LEU A 101 -17.01 -4.65 -0.27
C LEU A 101 -17.82 -5.84 -0.80
N THR A 102 -18.83 -5.50 -1.60
CA THR A 102 -19.58 -6.47 -2.40
C THR A 102 -18.94 -6.68 -3.76
N GLU A 103 -19.22 -7.81 -4.42
CA GLU A 103 -18.73 -8.08 -5.76
C GLU A 103 -19.19 -7.01 -6.78
N ALA A 104 -20.43 -6.52 -6.64
CA ALA A 104 -20.94 -5.43 -7.47
C ALA A 104 -20.15 -4.12 -7.30
N GLN A 105 -19.67 -3.80 -6.09
CA GLN A 105 -18.83 -2.62 -5.85
C GLN A 105 -17.44 -2.77 -6.46
N LEU A 106 -16.91 -4.00 -6.57
CA LEU A 106 -15.64 -4.25 -7.26
C LEU A 106 -15.75 -4.04 -8.77
N GLU A 107 -16.93 -4.27 -9.35
CA GLU A 107 -17.21 -4.07 -10.77
C GLU A 107 -17.61 -2.62 -11.10
N ALA A 108 -18.05 -1.85 -10.11
CA ALA A 108 -18.40 -0.45 -10.26
C ALA A 108 -17.19 0.44 -10.61
N GLU A 109 -17.47 1.62 -11.17
CA GLU A 109 -16.48 2.65 -11.40
C GLU A 109 -15.86 3.12 -10.07
N TYR A 110 -14.54 3.24 -10.06
CA TYR A 110 -13.78 3.69 -8.92
C TYR A 110 -14.02 5.20 -8.69
N PRO A 111 -14.16 5.69 -7.43
CA PRO A 111 -14.59 7.06 -7.16
C PRO A 111 -13.69 8.18 -7.70
N LYS A 112 -12.43 7.88 -8.05
CA LYS A 112 -11.45 8.86 -8.53
C LYS A 112 -10.81 8.45 -9.86
N GLN A 113 -10.66 9.40 -10.78
CA GLN A 113 -9.92 9.17 -12.03
C GLN A 113 -8.42 9.29 -11.79
N VAL A 114 -7.78 8.19 -11.38
CA VAL A 114 -6.36 8.17 -11.02
C VAL A 114 -5.42 8.35 -12.22
N PHE A 115 -5.85 7.91 -13.41
CA PHE A 115 -5.10 8.06 -14.67
C PHE A 115 -5.79 8.93 -15.72
N GLY A 116 -6.69 9.83 -15.29
CA GLY A 116 -7.41 10.73 -16.20
C GLY A 116 -8.48 10.05 -17.07
N HIS A 117 -8.84 8.81 -16.74
CA HIS A 117 -9.98 8.11 -17.32
C HIS A 117 -10.70 7.26 -16.25
N PRO A 118 -11.99 6.93 -16.45
CA PRO A 118 -12.73 5.98 -15.62
C PRO A 118 -12.06 4.61 -15.54
N MET A 119 -12.14 4.00 -14.37
CA MET A 119 -11.54 2.69 -14.06
C MET A 119 -12.48 1.94 -13.12
N THR A 120 -12.49 0.61 -13.16
CA THR A 120 -13.25 -0.17 -12.18
C THR A 120 -12.51 -0.23 -10.84
N THR A 121 -13.26 -0.42 -9.75
CA THR A 121 -12.72 -0.56 -8.39
C THR A 121 -11.82 -1.78 -8.24
N GLY A 122 -12.15 -2.87 -8.93
CA GLY A 122 -11.39 -4.11 -8.96
C GLY A 122 -10.06 -4.01 -9.72
N ILE A 123 -9.23 -5.05 -9.58
CA ILE A 123 -7.87 -5.11 -10.13
C ILE A 123 -7.82 -4.95 -11.66
N THR A 124 -8.89 -5.31 -12.37
CA THR A 124 -8.96 -5.27 -13.84
C THR A 124 -8.97 -3.84 -14.41
N GLY A 125 -9.32 -2.82 -13.60
CA GLY A 125 -9.39 -1.42 -14.01
C GLY A 125 -8.15 -0.58 -13.69
N GLY A 126 -7.32 -0.98 -12.73
CA GLY A 126 -5.94 -0.50 -12.57
C GLY A 126 -5.63 0.57 -11.52
N CYS A 127 -6.50 0.93 -10.57
CA CYS A 127 -6.21 2.05 -9.63
C CYS A 127 -5.06 1.74 -8.64
N TRP A 128 -4.78 0.46 -8.44
CA TRP A 128 -3.90 -0.07 -7.41
C TRP A 128 -2.47 -0.28 -7.93
N LYS A 129 -2.17 0.24 -9.13
CA LYS A 129 -0.84 0.16 -9.73
C LYS A 129 0.11 1.09 -8.97
N ILE A 130 1.21 0.51 -8.51
CA ILE A 130 2.35 1.23 -7.94
C ILE A 130 3.14 1.79 -9.13
N ASN A 131 3.16 3.11 -9.29
CA ASN A 131 4.07 3.75 -10.23
C ASN A 131 5.40 3.97 -9.49
N TYR A 132 6.43 3.23 -9.90
CA TYR A 132 7.81 3.40 -9.45
C TYR A 132 8.44 4.68 -10.02
#